data_AF-A0A960JWK4-F1
#
_entry.id   AF-A0A960JWK4-F1
#
_cell.length_a   1.000
_cell.length_b   1.000
_cell.length_c   1.000
_cell.angle_alpha   90.00
_cell.angle_beta   90.00
_cell.angle_gamma   90.00
#
_symmetry.space_group_name_H-M   'P 1'
#
loop_
_entity.id
_entity.type
_entity.pdbx_description
1 polymer ?
#
loop_
_entity_poly.entity_id
_entity_poly.type
_entity_poly.pdbx_seq_one_letter_code
_entity_poly.pdbx_strand_id
1 'polypeptide(L)'
;MATSNSADSKSDHPDTPSLQALVEGVHRSGVHESGSHMLRVKSDPLNEEFELGVHILNDELAHPLDCLVGLRAPESWYGVGLATSGTAHHFDGKPSERIHFTYMMDRDGRSTSIIEPLGGSEVILADRPQGWCYDVLARVLGLSTTAPSASTALLLDMWWLDAIVTAAEMDPRSVRTWRSLARMHPLNKSGEKLGPSDLAARTTSEALSRPWWMLRQRMWKVELPAAKWAPKGEGEILTAGQWFDDGAMCRWMMRELPETDVLVTEVLRKVPAHLVEHLLDGVVEANLTASAA
;
A
#
# COMPACT_ATOMS: atom_id res chain seq x y z
N MET A 1 -19.39 -36.42 -36.21
CA MET A 1 -19.10 -34.97 -36.19
C MET A 1 -18.88 -34.58 -34.74
N ALA A 2 -17.61 -34.57 -34.31
CA ALA A 2 -17.19 -34.15 -32.98
C ALA A 2 -15.93 -33.32 -33.20
N THR A 3 -16.00 -32.01 -32.93
CA THR A 3 -14.86 -31.10 -32.97
C THR A 3 -14.34 -30.93 -31.56
N SER A 4 -13.23 -31.61 -31.28
CA SER A 4 -12.37 -31.39 -30.13
C SER A 4 -11.52 -30.15 -30.39
N ASN A 5 -11.75 -29.06 -29.68
CA ASN A 5 -10.82 -27.94 -29.61
C ASN A 5 -9.83 -28.19 -28.47
N SER A 6 -8.63 -28.65 -28.84
CA SER A 6 -7.43 -28.60 -28.01
C SER A 6 -7.03 -27.14 -27.84
N ALA A 7 -7.08 -26.63 -26.61
CA ALA A 7 -6.44 -25.38 -26.26
C ALA A 7 -4.94 -25.64 -26.12
N ASP A 8 -4.15 -25.01 -26.98
CA ASP A 8 -2.70 -24.96 -26.90
C ASP A 8 -2.26 -24.38 -25.55
N SER A 9 -1.67 -25.22 -24.72
CA SER A 9 -0.84 -24.80 -23.60
C SER A 9 0.41 -24.11 -24.17
N LYS A 10 0.58 -22.82 -23.92
CA LYS A 10 1.87 -22.15 -24.11
C LYS A 10 2.93 -22.92 -23.32
N SER A 11 3.95 -23.35 -24.04
CA SER A 11 5.07 -24.16 -23.59
C SER A 11 5.86 -23.48 -22.46
N ASP A 12 5.96 -24.16 -21.33
CA ASP A 12 7.07 -23.98 -20.39
C ASP A 12 8.37 -24.34 -21.13
N HIS A 13 9.26 -23.36 -21.34
CA HIS A 13 10.61 -23.62 -21.84
C HIS A 13 11.44 -24.27 -20.71
N PRO A 14 12.13 -25.40 -20.96
CA PRO A 14 12.74 -26.23 -19.91
C PRO A 14 13.93 -25.60 -19.15
N ASP A 15 14.50 -24.48 -19.63
CA ASP A 15 15.70 -23.87 -19.05
C ASP A 15 15.46 -22.53 -18.33
N THR A 16 14.19 -22.07 -18.25
CA THR A 16 13.86 -20.87 -17.45
C THR A 16 13.73 -21.26 -15.97
N PRO A 17 14.57 -20.73 -15.06
CA PRO A 17 14.39 -20.98 -13.64
C PRO A 17 13.02 -20.46 -13.20
N SER A 18 12.27 -21.29 -12.46
CA SER A 18 10.97 -20.88 -11.94
C SER A 18 11.14 -19.67 -11.02
N LEU A 19 10.10 -18.81 -10.94
CA LEU A 19 10.09 -17.68 -10.01
C LEU A 19 10.41 -18.12 -8.57
N GLN A 20 9.90 -19.29 -8.16
CA GLN A 20 10.21 -19.87 -6.86
C GLN A 20 11.70 -20.20 -6.71
N ALA A 21 12.32 -20.85 -7.71
CA ALA A 21 13.75 -21.16 -7.66
C ALA A 21 14.62 -19.89 -7.56
N LEU A 22 14.22 -18.82 -8.25
CA LEU A 22 14.88 -17.51 -8.15
C LEU A 22 14.76 -16.92 -6.74
N VAL A 23 13.55 -16.92 -6.17
CA VAL A 23 13.31 -16.39 -4.80
C VAL A 23 14.07 -17.19 -3.75
N GLU A 24 14.04 -18.53 -3.82
CA GLU A 24 14.79 -19.39 -2.91
C GLU A 24 16.30 -19.18 -3.04
N GLY A 25 16.81 -19.01 -4.25
CA GLY A 25 18.23 -18.75 -4.50
C GLY A 25 18.67 -17.42 -3.90
N VAL A 26 17.87 -16.36 -4.09
CA VAL A 26 18.14 -15.04 -3.47
C VAL A 26 18.03 -15.13 -1.95
N HIS A 27 17.00 -15.78 -1.42
CA HIS A 27 16.79 -15.88 0.02
C HIS A 27 17.98 -16.58 0.70
N ARG A 28 18.40 -17.74 0.18
CA ARG A 28 19.52 -18.52 0.71
C ARG A 28 20.88 -17.85 0.54
N SER A 29 21.00 -16.85 -0.33
CA SER A 29 22.24 -16.09 -0.49
C SER A 29 22.53 -15.13 0.67
N GLY A 30 21.56 -14.90 1.57
CA GLY A 30 21.74 -14.04 2.74
C GLY A 30 21.78 -12.54 2.41
N VAL A 31 21.38 -12.12 1.21
CA VAL A 31 21.41 -10.71 0.78
C VAL A 31 20.67 -9.77 1.74
N HIS A 32 19.63 -10.24 2.43
CA HIS A 32 18.91 -9.45 3.44
C HIS A 32 19.74 -9.10 4.69
N GLU A 33 20.85 -9.81 4.96
CA GLU A 33 21.73 -9.56 6.11
C GLU A 33 22.48 -8.24 5.99
N SER A 34 22.77 -7.79 4.77
CA SER A 34 23.45 -6.51 4.50
C SER A 34 22.48 -5.33 4.38
N GLY A 35 21.19 -5.53 4.60
CA GLY A 35 20.16 -4.49 4.54
C GLY A 35 19.02 -4.80 3.58
N SER A 36 18.29 -3.76 3.17
CA SER A 36 17.20 -3.90 2.21
C SER A 36 17.71 -3.79 0.77
N HIS A 37 17.22 -4.66 -0.09
CA HIS A 37 17.66 -4.78 -1.48
C HIS A 37 16.45 -4.87 -2.41
N MET A 38 16.49 -4.07 -3.47
CA MET A 38 15.61 -4.28 -4.61
C MET A 38 16.20 -5.36 -5.50
N LEU A 39 15.35 -6.29 -5.89
CA LEU A 39 15.67 -7.39 -6.79
C LEU A 39 15.07 -7.09 -8.16
N ARG A 40 15.78 -7.49 -9.19
CA ARG A 40 15.32 -7.45 -10.58
C ARG A 40 15.79 -8.72 -11.27
N VAL A 41 14.97 -9.20 -12.19
CA VAL A 41 15.37 -10.24 -13.14
C VAL A 41 15.18 -9.70 -14.54
N LYS A 42 16.25 -9.68 -15.33
CA LYS A 42 16.16 -9.53 -16.78
C LYS A 42 16.20 -10.90 -17.44
N SER A 43 15.44 -11.05 -18.51
CA SER A 43 15.54 -12.18 -19.42
C SER A 43 16.02 -11.67 -20.75
N ASP A 44 17.07 -12.27 -21.29
CA ASP A 44 17.45 -12.11 -22.69
C ASP A 44 16.96 -13.34 -23.46
N PRO A 45 15.77 -13.28 -24.09
CA PRO A 45 15.22 -14.42 -24.81
C PRO A 45 16.04 -14.82 -26.04
N LEU A 46 16.96 -13.97 -26.53
CA LEU A 46 17.81 -14.31 -27.67
C LEU A 46 19.03 -15.15 -27.25
N ASN A 47 19.49 -14.98 -26.02
CA ASN A 47 20.67 -15.66 -25.49
C ASN A 47 20.34 -16.72 -24.43
N GLU A 48 19.06 -16.89 -24.09
CA GLU A 48 18.58 -17.79 -23.01
C GLU A 48 19.22 -17.48 -21.65
N GLU A 49 19.65 -16.23 -21.45
CA GLU A 49 20.33 -15.78 -20.23
C GLU A 49 19.36 -15.04 -19.30
N PHE A 50 19.55 -15.26 -18.00
CA PHE A 50 18.89 -14.52 -16.93
C PHE A 50 19.92 -13.73 -16.14
N GLU A 51 19.67 -12.43 -15.97
CA GLU A 51 20.48 -11.55 -15.15
C GLU A 51 19.68 -11.18 -13.89
N LEU A 52 20.16 -11.61 -12.73
CA LEU A 52 19.68 -11.14 -11.43
C LEU A 52 20.43 -9.86 -11.04
N GLY A 53 19.71 -8.74 -11.02
CA GLY A 53 20.20 -7.48 -10.47
C GLY A 53 19.83 -7.35 -8.99
N VAL A 54 20.81 -7.01 -8.16
CA VAL A 54 20.62 -6.70 -6.73
C VAL A 54 21.04 -5.25 -6.50
N HIS A 55 20.07 -4.41 -6.13
CA HIS A 55 20.30 -3.00 -5.87
C HIS A 55 20.18 -2.73 -4.37
N ILE A 56 21.27 -2.27 -3.76
CA ILE A 56 21.29 -1.85 -2.35
C ILE A 56 20.44 -0.59 -2.20
N LEU A 57 19.51 -0.61 -1.26
CA LEU A 57 18.61 0.52 -1.01
C LEU A 57 19.25 1.52 -0.06
N ASN A 58 18.87 2.80 -0.23
CA ASN A 58 19.35 3.87 0.62
C ASN A 58 18.60 3.87 1.96
N ASP A 59 19.33 3.99 3.07
CA ASP A 59 18.80 4.09 4.43
C ASP A 59 17.94 5.36 4.66
N GLU A 60 18.03 6.36 3.78
CA GLU A 60 17.16 7.55 3.80
C GLU A 60 15.72 7.26 3.34
N LEU A 61 15.43 6.07 2.79
CA LEU A 61 14.08 5.70 2.39
C LEU A 61 13.20 5.41 3.61
N ALA A 62 12.02 6.04 3.66
CA ALA A 62 11.03 5.75 4.69
C ALA A 62 10.53 4.29 4.61
N HIS A 63 10.36 3.77 3.40
CA HIS A 63 10.04 2.38 3.15
C HIS A 63 10.91 1.80 2.00
N PRO A 64 11.41 0.55 2.09
CA PRO A 64 12.30 -0.04 1.08
C PRO A 64 11.77 0.01 -0.36
N LEU A 65 10.46 -0.17 -0.53
CA LEU A 65 9.82 -0.12 -1.85
C LEU A 65 9.58 1.29 -2.39
N ASP A 66 9.82 2.35 -1.62
CA ASP A 66 9.56 3.72 -2.10
C ASP A 66 10.39 4.05 -3.34
N CYS A 67 11.60 3.48 -3.50
CA CYS A 67 12.41 3.67 -4.70
C CYS A 67 11.76 3.17 -6.01
N LEU A 68 10.71 2.34 -5.91
CA LEU A 68 9.97 1.80 -7.05
C LEU A 68 8.66 2.54 -7.32
N VAL A 69 8.23 3.42 -6.42
CA VAL A 69 6.96 4.15 -6.54
C VAL A 69 7.11 5.23 -7.60
N GLY A 70 6.47 5.01 -8.75
CA GLY A 70 6.61 5.86 -9.93
C GLY A 70 7.47 5.24 -11.04
N LEU A 71 8.14 4.10 -10.79
CA LEU A 71 8.93 3.42 -11.80
C LEU A 71 8.05 2.49 -12.65
N ARG A 72 8.24 2.50 -13.98
CA ARG A 72 7.74 1.50 -14.92
C ARG A 72 8.91 0.71 -15.49
N ALA A 73 8.94 -0.59 -15.22
CA ALA A 73 9.98 -1.48 -15.69
C ALA A 73 9.93 -1.64 -17.23
N PRO A 74 11.10 -1.63 -17.90
CA PRO A 74 11.17 -1.90 -19.34
C PRO A 74 10.81 -3.36 -19.63
N GLU A 75 10.40 -3.66 -20.87
CA GLU A 75 9.95 -5.00 -21.28
C GLU A 75 10.96 -6.13 -20.99
N SER A 76 12.26 -5.81 -21.02
CA SER A 76 13.34 -6.75 -20.71
C SER A 76 13.35 -7.24 -19.27
N TRP A 77 12.68 -6.57 -18.34
CA TRP A 77 12.51 -7.07 -16.98
C TRP A 77 11.47 -8.18 -16.96
N TYR A 78 11.90 -9.37 -16.61
CA TYR A 78 11.05 -10.52 -16.35
C TYR A 78 10.32 -10.40 -15.01
N GLY A 79 11.00 -9.89 -13.98
CA GLY A 79 10.45 -9.76 -12.65
C GLY A 79 11.17 -8.73 -11.78
N VAL A 80 10.52 -8.37 -10.67
CA VAL A 80 11.01 -7.40 -9.67
C VAL A 80 10.68 -7.91 -8.27
N GLY A 81 11.46 -7.51 -7.27
CA GLY A 81 11.21 -7.91 -5.91
C GLY A 81 11.96 -7.11 -4.85
N LEU A 82 11.87 -7.60 -3.62
CA LEU A 82 12.46 -7.05 -2.43
C LEU A 82 13.04 -8.19 -1.59
N ALA A 83 14.28 -8.02 -1.13
CA ALA A 83 14.85 -8.77 -0.01
C ALA A 83 15.10 -7.80 1.13
N THR A 84 14.58 -8.09 2.33
CA THR A 84 14.72 -7.21 3.50
C THR A 84 14.66 -8.01 4.79
N SER A 85 14.96 -7.37 5.91
CA SER A 85 14.75 -7.90 7.24
C SER A 85 13.79 -7.01 8.03
N GLY A 86 13.03 -7.62 8.93
CA GLY A 86 11.97 -6.93 9.64
C GLY A 86 11.62 -7.58 10.97
N THR A 87 10.56 -7.07 11.59
CA THR A 87 9.96 -7.65 12.78
C THR A 87 8.55 -8.09 12.42
N ALA A 88 8.27 -9.39 12.55
CA ALA A 88 6.92 -9.92 12.43
C ALA A 88 6.15 -9.72 13.73
N HIS A 89 4.94 -9.20 13.63
CA HIS A 89 4.02 -9.06 14.76
C HIS A 89 2.90 -10.10 14.60
N HIS A 90 2.59 -10.83 15.68
CA HIS A 90 1.56 -11.85 15.64
C HIS A 90 0.23 -11.32 16.18
N PHE A 91 -0.86 -11.60 15.47
CA PHE A 91 -2.21 -11.22 15.89
C PHE A 91 -2.74 -12.00 17.09
N ASP A 92 -2.13 -13.14 17.41
CA ASP A 92 -2.49 -13.99 18.56
C ASP A 92 -1.78 -13.57 19.86
N GLY A 93 -1.12 -12.40 19.86
CA GLY A 93 -0.43 -11.86 21.03
C GLY A 93 0.92 -12.52 21.32
N LYS A 94 1.43 -13.38 20.43
CA LYS A 94 2.80 -13.90 20.57
C LYS A 94 3.84 -12.78 20.47
N PRO A 95 4.99 -12.93 21.15
CA PRO A 95 6.09 -11.98 21.03
C PRO A 95 6.50 -11.78 19.59
N SER A 96 6.77 -10.54 19.22
CA SER A 96 7.24 -10.21 17.88
C SER A 96 8.62 -10.82 17.65
N GLU A 97 8.86 -11.33 16.44
CA GLU A 97 10.10 -12.02 16.08
C GLU A 97 10.82 -11.33 14.92
N ARG A 98 12.16 -11.42 14.90
CA ARG A 98 12.96 -10.92 13.76
C ARG A 98 12.85 -11.91 12.62
N ILE A 99 12.67 -11.38 11.41
CA ILE A 99 12.50 -12.17 10.19
C ILE A 99 13.39 -11.66 9.06
N HIS A 100 13.72 -12.57 8.16
CA HIS A 100 14.14 -12.29 6.80
C HIS A 100 12.96 -12.50 5.86
N PHE A 101 12.85 -11.62 4.87
CA PHE A 101 11.75 -11.62 3.92
C PHE A 101 12.29 -11.45 2.51
N THR A 102 11.84 -12.30 1.60
CA THR A 102 12.14 -12.17 0.16
C THR A 102 10.86 -12.35 -0.62
N TYR A 103 10.55 -11.39 -1.49
CA TYR A 103 9.33 -11.37 -2.27
C TYR A 103 9.62 -10.92 -3.70
N MET A 104 9.15 -11.68 -4.68
CA MET A 104 9.29 -11.33 -6.10
C MET A 104 7.98 -11.57 -6.85
N MET A 105 7.81 -10.80 -7.92
CA MET A 105 6.70 -10.90 -8.86
C MET A 105 7.22 -10.92 -10.30
N ASP A 106 6.59 -11.73 -11.15
CA ASP A 106 6.86 -11.75 -12.60
C ASP A 106 5.81 -10.94 -13.40
N ARG A 107 6.06 -10.75 -14.70
CA ARG A 107 5.15 -10.03 -15.60
C ARG A 107 3.80 -10.71 -15.82
N ASP A 108 3.65 -11.99 -15.48
CA ASP A 108 2.36 -12.69 -15.51
C ASP A 108 1.55 -12.42 -14.22
N GLY A 109 2.13 -11.70 -13.25
CA GLY A 109 1.53 -11.43 -11.95
C GLY A 109 1.60 -12.60 -11.00
N ARG A 110 2.39 -13.64 -11.32
CA ARG A 110 2.74 -14.70 -10.37
C ARG A 110 3.73 -14.12 -9.38
N SER A 111 3.66 -14.63 -8.15
CA SER A 111 4.48 -14.09 -7.07
C SER A 111 4.85 -15.17 -6.08
N THR A 112 6.06 -15.08 -5.53
CA THR A 112 6.54 -15.98 -4.48
C THR A 112 7.13 -15.14 -3.36
N SER A 113 6.80 -15.49 -2.12
CA SER A 113 7.36 -14.89 -0.91
C SER A 113 7.87 -15.96 0.05
N ILE A 114 9.05 -15.72 0.61
CA ILE A 114 9.65 -16.52 1.66
C ILE A 114 9.83 -15.64 2.88
N ILE A 115 9.42 -16.17 4.03
CA ILE A 115 9.70 -15.62 5.35
C ILE A 115 10.55 -16.63 6.14
N GLU A 116 11.57 -16.14 6.82
CA GLU A 116 12.41 -16.96 7.69
C GLU A 116 12.57 -16.24 9.03
N PRO A 117 12.04 -16.80 10.13
CA PRO A 117 12.36 -16.32 11.47
C PRO A 117 13.85 -16.47 11.75
N LEU A 118 14.45 -15.52 12.47
CA LEU A 118 15.87 -15.57 12.81
C LEU A 118 16.18 -16.80 13.66
N GLY A 119 16.95 -17.74 13.12
CA GLY A 119 17.25 -19.04 13.74
C GLY A 119 16.14 -20.09 13.60
N GLY A 120 15.13 -19.80 12.78
CA GLY A 120 14.03 -20.70 12.43
C GLY A 120 14.26 -21.43 11.10
N SER A 121 13.16 -21.88 10.49
CA SER A 121 13.18 -22.49 9.15
C SER A 121 12.41 -21.61 8.17
N GLU A 122 12.84 -21.61 6.91
CA GLU A 122 12.16 -20.91 5.83
C GLU A 122 10.72 -21.42 5.66
N VAL A 123 9.81 -20.48 5.42
CA VAL A 123 8.40 -20.74 5.13
C VAL A 123 8.05 -20.05 3.82
N ILE A 124 7.70 -20.84 2.82
CA ILE A 124 7.13 -20.33 1.57
C ILE A 124 5.66 -19.99 1.82
N LEU A 125 5.29 -18.74 1.62
CA LEU A 125 3.90 -18.30 1.77
C LEU A 125 3.13 -18.65 0.50
N ALA A 126 2.09 -19.49 0.66
CA ALA A 126 1.27 -19.97 -0.45
C ALA A 126 0.25 -18.94 -0.93
N ASP A 127 -0.20 -18.06 -0.03
CA ASP A 127 -1.21 -17.05 -0.36
C ASP A 127 -0.61 -15.92 -1.18
N ARG A 128 -1.40 -15.43 -2.15
CA ARG A 128 -1.04 -14.23 -2.90
C ARG A 128 -0.97 -13.05 -1.92
N PRO A 129 0.16 -12.35 -1.82
CA PRO A 129 0.26 -11.21 -0.92
C PRO A 129 -0.69 -10.11 -1.38
N GLN A 130 -1.20 -9.37 -0.40
CA GLN A 130 -2.08 -8.23 -0.61
C GLN A 130 -1.45 -6.97 -0.02
N GLY A 131 -2.02 -5.83 -0.38
CA GLY A 131 -1.63 -4.53 0.18
C GLY A 131 -0.51 -3.83 -0.59
N TRP A 132 0.13 -2.89 0.11
CA TRP A 132 1.02 -1.91 -0.51
C TRP A 132 2.21 -2.52 -1.25
N CYS A 133 2.89 -3.50 -0.64
CA CYS A 133 4.06 -4.13 -1.27
C CYS A 133 3.70 -4.85 -2.57
N TYR A 134 2.55 -5.52 -2.59
CA TYR A 134 2.02 -6.16 -3.78
C TYR A 134 1.74 -5.12 -4.88
N ASP A 135 1.06 -4.03 -4.53
CA ASP A 135 0.71 -2.97 -5.49
C ASP A 135 1.94 -2.36 -6.16
N VAL A 136 2.99 -2.08 -5.39
CA VAL A 136 4.20 -1.48 -5.96
C VAL A 136 4.81 -2.38 -7.03
N LEU A 137 5.01 -3.67 -6.74
CA LEU A 137 5.60 -4.58 -7.72
C LEU A 137 4.70 -4.76 -8.95
N ALA A 138 3.39 -4.89 -8.73
CA ALA A 138 2.40 -4.98 -9.80
C ALA A 138 2.46 -3.74 -10.71
N ARG A 139 2.44 -2.53 -10.14
CA ARG A 139 2.48 -1.26 -10.89
C ARG A 139 3.80 -1.03 -11.60
N VAL A 140 4.93 -1.47 -11.03
CA VAL A 140 6.24 -1.47 -11.69
C VAL A 140 6.22 -2.29 -12.98
N LEU A 141 5.62 -3.49 -12.93
CA LEU A 141 5.50 -4.37 -14.11
C LEU A 141 4.35 -3.98 -15.04
N GLY A 142 3.54 -3.01 -14.65
CA GLY A 142 2.42 -2.49 -15.42
C GLY A 142 1.11 -3.27 -15.29
N LEU A 143 1.03 -4.11 -14.27
CA LEU A 143 -0.17 -4.87 -13.92
C LEU A 143 -1.19 -3.98 -13.21
N SER A 144 -2.46 -4.38 -13.33
CA SER A 144 -3.55 -3.76 -12.57
C SER A 144 -3.57 -4.28 -11.14
N THR A 145 -4.00 -3.44 -10.20
CA THR A 145 -4.19 -3.82 -8.80
C THR A 145 -5.66 -4.08 -8.49
N THR A 146 -5.92 -4.68 -7.33
CA THR A 146 -7.28 -4.86 -6.81
C THR A 146 -7.97 -3.51 -6.66
N ALA A 147 -9.21 -3.42 -7.13
CA ALA A 147 -10.05 -2.23 -7.03
C ALA A 147 -10.08 -1.65 -5.60
N PRO A 148 -10.34 -0.34 -5.45
CA PRO A 148 -10.44 0.29 -4.14
C PRO A 148 -11.43 -0.44 -3.24
N SER A 149 -11.00 -0.80 -2.03
CA SER A 149 -11.87 -1.36 -0.99
C SER A 149 -12.59 -0.28 -0.16
N ALA A 150 -12.11 0.96 -0.25
CA ALA A 150 -12.64 2.12 0.45
C ALA A 150 -13.10 3.19 -0.54
N SER A 151 -14.10 3.99 -0.16
CA SER A 151 -14.45 5.19 -0.92
C SER A 151 -13.55 6.36 -0.51
N THR A 152 -13.66 7.46 -1.24
CA THR A 152 -13.00 8.72 -0.87
C THR A 152 -13.68 9.40 0.33
N ALA A 153 -14.90 8.98 0.73
CA ALA A 153 -15.53 9.42 1.97
C ALA A 153 -14.80 8.83 3.18
N LEU A 154 -14.49 7.52 3.19
CA LEU A 154 -13.71 6.92 4.27
C LEU A 154 -12.35 7.59 4.44
N LEU A 155 -11.67 7.94 3.36
CA LEU A 155 -10.40 8.69 3.44
C LEU A 155 -10.59 10.04 4.16
N LEU A 156 -11.65 10.78 3.82
CA LEU A 156 -11.94 12.08 4.44
C LEU A 156 -12.29 11.94 5.92
N ASP A 157 -13.09 10.92 6.26
CA ASP A 157 -13.41 10.59 7.65
C ASP A 157 -12.13 10.28 8.43
N MET A 158 -11.27 9.41 7.91
CA MET A 158 -10.02 9.02 8.57
C MET A 158 -9.07 10.19 8.77
N TRP A 159 -8.90 11.07 7.77
CA TRP A 159 -8.12 12.31 7.95
C TRP A 159 -8.70 13.25 8.99
N TRP A 160 -10.02 13.31 9.08
CA TRP A 160 -10.67 14.13 10.09
C TRP A 160 -10.46 13.57 11.50
N LEU A 161 -10.67 12.26 11.68
CA LEU A 161 -10.49 11.56 12.95
C LEU A 161 -9.02 11.63 13.43
N ASP A 162 -8.06 11.47 12.52
CA ASP A 162 -6.63 11.61 12.81
C ASP A 162 -6.26 13.05 13.24
N ALA A 163 -6.82 14.05 12.57
CA ALA A 163 -6.65 15.44 12.97
C ALA A 163 -7.24 15.74 14.36
N ILE A 164 -8.36 15.10 14.73
CA ILE A 164 -8.94 15.21 16.08
C ILE A 164 -8.02 14.58 17.12
N VAL A 165 -7.52 13.36 16.88
CA VAL A 165 -6.57 12.68 17.79
C VAL A 165 -5.34 13.53 18.01
N THR A 166 -4.72 13.99 16.93
CA THR A 166 -3.52 14.85 16.97
C THR A 166 -3.79 16.14 17.73
N ALA A 167 -4.92 16.81 17.48
CA ALA A 167 -5.28 18.04 18.18
C ALA A 167 -5.52 17.82 19.69
N ALA A 168 -6.17 16.71 20.05
CA ALA A 168 -6.40 16.36 21.44
C ALA A 168 -5.11 16.04 22.21
N GLU A 169 -4.11 15.48 21.54
CA GLU A 169 -2.78 15.23 22.11
C GLU A 169 -2.01 16.52 22.38
N MET A 170 -2.11 17.50 21.47
CA MET A 170 -1.48 18.81 21.66
C MET A 170 -2.20 19.67 22.72
N ASP A 171 -3.54 19.72 22.66
CA ASP A 171 -4.37 20.44 23.62
C ASP A 171 -5.75 19.76 23.78
N PRO A 172 -6.02 19.09 24.92
CA PRO A 172 -7.32 18.47 25.17
C PRO A 172 -8.52 19.42 25.18
N ARG A 173 -8.31 20.75 25.23
CA ARG A 173 -9.37 21.75 25.12
C ARG A 173 -9.82 21.98 23.68
N SER A 174 -8.94 21.67 22.71
CA SER A 174 -9.21 21.86 21.28
C SER A 174 -10.35 20.98 20.77
N VAL A 175 -10.65 19.86 21.44
CA VAL A 175 -11.68 18.88 21.04
C VAL A 175 -12.94 18.92 21.92
N ARG A 176 -13.15 20.00 22.69
CA ARG A 176 -14.25 20.10 23.67
C ARG A 176 -15.56 20.64 23.11
N THR A 177 -15.60 21.08 21.86
CA THR A 177 -16.82 21.58 21.24
C THR A 177 -16.98 21.05 19.84
N TRP A 178 -18.22 20.81 19.43
CA TRP A 178 -18.54 20.45 18.05
C TRP A 178 -17.93 21.41 17.03
N ARG A 179 -18.01 22.72 17.29
CA ARG A 179 -17.43 23.74 16.39
C ARG A 179 -15.94 23.51 16.15
N SER A 180 -15.20 23.12 17.19
CA SER A 180 -13.77 22.85 17.05
C SER A 180 -13.52 21.57 16.25
N LEU A 181 -14.26 20.49 16.52
CA LEU A 181 -14.18 19.24 15.76
C LEU A 181 -14.50 19.47 14.29
N ALA A 182 -15.64 20.12 13.99
CA ALA A 182 -16.08 20.40 12.63
C ALA A 182 -15.07 21.25 11.85
N ARG A 183 -14.30 22.14 12.50
CA ARG A 183 -13.26 22.94 11.84
C ARG A 183 -12.04 22.14 11.42
N MET A 184 -11.80 20.97 12.02
CA MET A 184 -10.70 20.08 11.67
C MET A 184 -11.03 19.24 10.42
N HIS A 185 -12.31 19.16 10.03
CA HIS A 185 -12.73 18.38 8.89
C HIS A 185 -12.13 18.93 7.58
N PRO A 186 -11.55 18.09 6.69
CA PRO A 186 -10.88 18.54 5.47
C PRO A 186 -11.73 19.44 4.55
N LEU A 187 -13.06 19.29 4.60
CA LEU A 187 -14.04 20.05 3.80
C LEU A 187 -14.65 21.27 4.51
N ASN A 188 -14.19 21.62 5.71
CA ASN A 188 -14.67 22.78 6.48
C ASN A 188 -13.54 23.79 6.82
N LYS A 189 -12.62 23.99 5.88
CA LYS A 189 -11.47 24.90 6.06
C LYS A 189 -11.88 26.37 6.24
N SER A 190 -13.04 26.78 5.72
CA SER A 190 -13.62 28.12 5.91
C SER A 190 -14.11 28.37 7.34
N GLY A 191 -14.27 27.32 8.14
CA GLY A 191 -14.78 27.42 9.51
C GLY A 191 -16.27 27.77 9.58
N GLU A 192 -17.03 27.34 8.56
CA GLU A 192 -18.49 27.46 8.55
C GLU A 192 -19.10 26.76 9.77
N LYS A 193 -20.21 27.31 10.26
CA LYS A 193 -20.98 26.70 11.35
C LYS A 193 -21.88 25.59 10.78
N LEU A 194 -21.27 24.46 10.47
CA LEU A 194 -21.98 23.26 9.98
C LEU A 194 -22.46 22.42 11.16
N GLY A 195 -23.67 21.87 11.06
CA GLY A 195 -24.11 20.78 11.93
C GLY A 195 -23.47 19.45 11.53
N PRO A 196 -23.58 18.40 12.38
CA PRO A 196 -23.11 17.05 12.06
C PRO A 196 -23.63 16.52 10.72
N SER A 197 -24.95 16.49 10.53
CA SER A 197 -25.56 15.97 9.31
C SER A 197 -25.20 16.76 8.05
N ASP A 198 -25.00 18.09 8.18
CA ASP A 198 -24.54 18.92 7.05
C ASP A 198 -23.12 18.54 6.62
N LEU A 199 -22.26 18.20 7.60
CA LEU A 199 -20.89 17.78 7.35
C LEU A 199 -20.87 16.41 6.65
N ALA A 200 -21.65 15.45 7.16
CA ALA A 200 -21.79 14.13 6.54
C ALA A 200 -22.35 14.21 5.11
N ALA A 201 -23.38 15.03 4.89
CA ALA A 201 -23.93 15.27 3.55
C ALA A 201 -22.89 15.90 2.61
N ARG A 202 -22.09 16.84 3.10
CA ARG A 202 -21.00 17.45 2.34
C ARG A 202 -19.92 16.43 1.98
N THR A 203 -19.51 15.58 2.92
CA THR A 203 -18.54 14.50 2.69
C THR A 203 -19.05 13.50 1.65
N THR A 204 -20.31 13.08 1.77
CA THR A 204 -20.96 12.19 0.79
C THR A 204 -20.98 12.82 -0.60
N SER A 205 -21.40 14.08 -0.70
CA SER A 205 -21.46 14.80 -1.98
C SER A 205 -20.07 14.97 -2.60
N GLU A 206 -19.05 15.28 -1.79
CA GLU A 206 -17.68 15.42 -2.28
C GLU A 206 -17.17 14.07 -2.80
N ALA A 207 -17.36 12.98 -2.05
CA ALA A 207 -16.91 11.64 -2.44
C ALA A 207 -17.55 11.16 -3.76
N LEU A 208 -18.85 11.41 -3.94
CA LEU A 208 -19.54 11.13 -5.20
C LEU A 208 -19.02 11.98 -6.36
N SER A 209 -18.70 13.25 -6.12
CA SER A 209 -18.16 14.14 -7.15
C SER A 209 -16.67 13.90 -7.45
N ARG A 210 -15.95 13.26 -6.53
CA ARG A 210 -14.51 12.99 -6.60
C ARG A 210 -14.19 11.54 -6.22
N PRO A 211 -14.60 10.58 -7.06
CA PRO A 211 -14.14 9.21 -6.94
C PRO A 211 -12.62 9.13 -7.21
N TRP A 212 -12.02 7.98 -6.89
CA TRP A 212 -10.57 7.74 -7.00
C TRP A 212 -9.96 8.13 -8.35
N TRP A 213 -10.58 7.74 -9.47
CA TRP A 213 -10.09 8.11 -10.80
C TRP A 213 -9.96 9.62 -11.01
N MET A 214 -10.86 10.43 -10.42
CA MET A 214 -10.82 11.88 -10.55
C MET A 214 -9.74 12.48 -9.65
N LEU A 215 -9.55 11.94 -8.44
CA LEU A 215 -8.42 12.32 -7.58
C LEU A 215 -7.09 12.02 -8.26
N ARG A 216 -6.97 10.86 -8.89
CA ARG A 216 -5.79 10.45 -9.65
C ARG A 216 -5.45 11.41 -10.78
N GLN A 217 -6.45 11.84 -11.56
CA GLN A 217 -6.25 12.83 -12.62
C GLN A 217 -5.70 14.17 -12.10
N ARG A 218 -6.05 14.57 -10.88
CA ARG A 218 -5.51 15.80 -10.27
C ARG A 218 -4.06 15.67 -9.81
N MET A 219 -3.59 14.45 -9.59
CA MET A 219 -2.22 14.17 -9.18
C MET A 219 -1.24 14.02 -10.36
N TRP A 220 -1.61 14.40 -11.58
CA TRP A 220 -0.77 14.22 -12.77
C TRP A 220 0.60 14.93 -12.74
N LYS A 221 0.77 15.93 -11.87
CA LYS A 221 2.05 16.66 -11.64
C LYS A 221 2.79 16.23 -10.38
N VAL A 222 2.21 15.33 -9.58
CA VAL A 222 2.84 14.91 -8.33
C VAL A 222 3.98 13.96 -8.70
N GLU A 223 5.20 14.42 -8.44
CA GLU A 223 6.39 13.58 -8.52
C GLU A 223 6.32 12.50 -7.45
N LEU A 224 6.72 11.29 -7.84
CA LEU A 224 6.76 10.14 -6.96
C LEU A 224 8.21 9.82 -6.54
N PRO A 225 8.43 9.08 -5.45
CA PRO A 225 9.77 8.87 -4.90
C PRO A 225 10.78 8.25 -5.88
N ALA A 226 10.34 7.45 -6.87
CA ALA A 226 11.20 6.89 -7.92
C ALA A 226 11.95 7.98 -8.73
N ALA A 227 11.39 9.18 -8.87
CA ALA A 227 12.07 10.29 -9.56
C ALA A 227 13.41 10.66 -8.90
N LYS A 228 13.52 10.46 -7.58
CA LYS A 228 14.75 10.69 -6.82
C LYS A 228 15.58 9.41 -6.63
N TRP A 229 14.91 8.27 -6.42
CA TRP A 229 15.54 7.09 -5.82
C TRP A 229 15.60 5.85 -6.70
N ALA A 230 14.93 5.82 -7.87
CA ALA A 230 14.98 4.66 -8.74
C ALA A 230 16.41 4.41 -9.28
N PRO A 231 16.75 3.16 -9.61
CA PRO A 231 18.00 2.85 -10.31
C PRO A 231 18.11 3.66 -11.60
N LYS A 232 19.23 4.38 -11.78
CA LYS A 232 19.40 5.31 -12.91
C LYS A 232 19.46 4.55 -14.23
N GLY A 233 18.75 5.06 -15.24
CA GLY A 233 18.74 4.49 -16.59
C GLY A 233 17.94 3.20 -16.71
N GLU A 234 17.21 2.82 -15.66
CA GLU A 234 16.49 1.57 -15.58
C GLU A 234 14.99 1.84 -15.55
N GLY A 235 14.36 1.81 -16.73
CA GLY A 235 12.91 2.02 -16.89
C GLY A 235 12.49 3.48 -17.03
N GLU A 236 11.18 3.69 -17.05
CA GLU A 236 10.54 4.98 -17.23
C GLU A 236 10.02 5.51 -15.88
N ILE A 237 10.24 6.80 -15.59
CA ILE A 237 9.71 7.48 -14.41
C ILE A 237 8.40 8.16 -14.77
N LEU A 238 7.34 7.80 -14.05
CA LEU A 238 5.98 8.27 -14.24
C LEU A 238 5.54 9.15 -13.07
N THR A 239 4.63 10.09 -13.34
CA THR A 239 3.98 10.88 -12.29
C THR A 239 2.88 10.08 -11.60
N ALA A 240 2.39 10.57 -10.45
CA ALA A 240 1.34 9.87 -9.70
C ALA A 240 0.08 9.58 -10.51
N GLY A 241 -0.38 10.54 -11.32
CA GLY A 241 -1.57 10.34 -12.16
C GLY A 241 -1.42 9.28 -13.27
N GLN A 242 -0.18 9.03 -13.69
CA GLN A 242 0.17 8.03 -14.71
C GLN A 242 0.48 6.66 -14.08
N TRP A 243 1.17 6.65 -12.95
CA TRP A 243 1.67 5.44 -12.33
C TRP A 243 0.61 4.69 -11.53
N PHE A 244 -0.17 5.39 -10.69
CA PHE A 244 -1.21 4.74 -9.90
C PHE A 244 -2.35 4.26 -10.79
N ASP A 245 -2.98 3.15 -10.41
CA ASP A 245 -4.39 2.93 -10.68
C ASP A 245 -5.21 3.28 -9.43
N ASP A 246 -6.53 3.19 -9.53
CA ASP A 246 -7.41 3.63 -8.44
C ASP A 246 -7.19 2.81 -7.15
N GLY A 247 -6.94 1.50 -7.27
CA GLY A 247 -6.71 0.59 -6.14
C GLY A 247 -5.42 0.89 -5.39
N ALA A 248 -4.31 1.02 -6.13
CA ALA A 248 -3.02 1.36 -5.56
C ALA A 248 -3.02 2.78 -4.96
N MET A 249 -3.73 3.73 -5.59
CA MET A 249 -3.90 5.08 -5.04
C MET A 249 -4.66 5.06 -3.72
N CYS A 250 -5.76 4.30 -3.65
CA CYS A 250 -6.54 4.12 -2.43
C CYS A 250 -5.66 3.62 -1.28
N ARG A 251 -4.91 2.55 -1.48
CA ARG A 251 -4.05 1.98 -0.43
C ARG A 251 -2.85 2.87 -0.10
N TRP A 252 -2.27 3.57 -1.08
CA TRP A 252 -1.21 4.54 -0.83
C TRP A 252 -1.66 5.69 0.06
N MET A 253 -2.80 6.32 -0.26
CA MET A 253 -3.30 7.46 0.50
C MET A 253 -3.73 7.08 1.92
N MET A 254 -4.15 5.83 2.12
CA MET A 254 -4.56 5.29 3.41
C MET A 254 -3.38 4.75 4.25
N ARG A 255 -2.20 4.53 3.65
CA ARG A 255 -1.07 3.83 4.28
C ARG A 255 -0.56 4.51 5.55
N GLU A 256 -0.53 5.85 5.55
CA GLU A 256 0.00 6.64 6.67
C GLU A 256 -1.05 6.87 7.78
N LEU A 257 -2.29 6.38 7.58
CA LEU A 257 -3.34 6.49 8.57
C LEU A 257 -3.36 5.26 9.47
N PRO A 258 -3.66 5.42 10.77
CA PRO A 258 -3.91 4.28 11.64
C PRO A 258 -5.07 3.42 11.13
N GLU A 259 -5.12 2.16 11.55
CA GLU A 259 -6.28 1.29 11.27
C GLU A 259 -7.58 1.94 11.80
N THR A 260 -8.67 1.77 11.07
CA THR A 260 -9.93 2.49 11.33
C THR A 260 -10.46 2.26 12.74
N ASP A 261 -10.44 1.03 13.24
CA ASP A 261 -10.88 0.67 14.58
C ASP A 261 -9.98 1.26 15.68
N VAL A 262 -8.66 1.24 15.48
CA VAL A 262 -7.69 1.88 16.38
C VAL A 262 -7.95 3.38 16.46
N LEU A 263 -8.13 4.03 15.31
CA LEU A 263 -8.36 5.46 15.24
C LEU A 263 -9.70 5.86 15.87
N VAL A 264 -10.76 5.12 15.56
CA VAL A 264 -12.09 5.28 16.17
C VAL A 264 -11.99 5.18 17.70
N THR A 265 -11.31 4.15 18.21
CA THR A 265 -11.14 3.93 19.65
C THR A 265 -10.43 5.12 20.31
N GLU A 266 -9.35 5.62 19.71
CA GLU A 266 -8.62 6.77 20.25
C GLU A 266 -9.43 8.07 20.22
N VAL A 267 -10.24 8.28 19.19
CA VAL A 267 -11.15 9.45 19.14
C VAL A 267 -12.17 9.37 20.28
N LEU A 268 -12.84 8.23 20.45
CA LEU A 268 -13.85 8.04 21.50
C LEU A 268 -13.26 8.23 22.91
N ARG A 269 -12.00 7.86 23.12
CA ARG A 269 -11.28 8.07 24.39
C ARG A 269 -10.97 9.54 24.68
N LYS A 270 -10.75 10.35 23.65
CA LYS A 270 -10.27 11.74 23.78
C LYS A 270 -11.40 12.77 23.73
N VAL A 271 -12.51 12.46 23.07
CA VAL A 271 -13.63 13.39 22.88
C VAL A 271 -14.64 13.28 24.04
N PRO A 272 -15.22 14.39 24.54
CA PRO A 272 -16.30 14.33 25.53
C PRO A 272 -17.50 13.50 25.08
N ALA A 273 -18.06 12.69 25.98
CA ALA A 273 -19.20 11.81 25.71
C ALA A 273 -20.39 12.51 25.01
N HIS A 274 -20.71 13.74 25.39
CA HIS A 274 -21.82 14.51 24.80
C HIS A 274 -21.59 14.92 23.32
N LEU A 275 -20.38 14.75 22.79
CA LEU A 275 -20.07 15.00 21.38
C LEU A 275 -19.96 13.73 20.55
N VAL A 276 -20.06 12.55 21.18
CA VAL A 276 -19.94 11.26 20.47
C VAL A 276 -21.09 11.08 19.48
N GLU A 277 -22.32 11.39 19.87
CA GLU A 277 -23.48 11.36 18.95
C GLU A 277 -23.29 12.32 17.77
N HIS A 278 -22.76 13.52 18.01
CA HIS A 278 -22.46 14.46 16.92
C HIS A 278 -21.33 13.96 16.01
N LEU A 279 -20.36 13.20 16.51
CA LEU A 279 -19.33 12.57 15.67
C LEU A 279 -19.92 11.44 14.84
N LEU A 280 -20.76 10.59 15.44
CA LEU A 280 -21.49 9.52 14.76
C LEU A 280 -22.34 10.08 13.61
N ASP A 281 -23.03 11.19 13.83
CA ASP A 281 -23.85 11.86 12.81
C ASP A 281 -23.02 12.60 11.74
N GLY A 282 -21.75 12.91 12.03
CA GLY A 282 -20.86 13.67 11.16
C GLY A 282 -19.97 12.82 10.26
N VAL A 283 -19.71 11.57 10.66
CA VAL A 283 -18.91 10.58 9.92
C VAL A 283 -19.81 9.81 8.95
N VAL A 284 -19.29 9.48 7.76
CA VAL A 284 -20.08 8.82 6.71
C VAL A 284 -19.86 7.31 6.68
N GLU A 285 -18.60 6.87 6.70
CA GLU A 285 -18.22 5.46 6.49
C GLU A 285 -17.34 4.89 7.61
N ALA A 286 -16.58 5.71 8.34
CA ALA A 286 -15.78 5.20 9.46
C ALA A 286 -16.72 4.72 10.57
N ASN A 287 -16.84 3.39 10.73
CA ASN A 287 -17.82 2.84 11.63
C ASN A 287 -17.42 3.08 13.10
N LEU A 288 -18.00 4.11 13.71
CA LEU A 288 -17.76 4.49 15.10
C LEU A 288 -18.53 3.59 16.11
N THR A 289 -19.25 2.55 15.67
CA THR A 289 -20.11 1.74 16.56
C THR A 289 -19.41 0.62 17.34
N ALA A 290 -18.08 0.62 17.47
CA ALA A 290 -17.36 -0.40 18.25
C ALA A 290 -16.30 0.25 19.14
N SER A 291 -16.69 0.57 20.39
CA SER A 291 -15.94 0.32 21.64
C SER A 291 -16.53 1.15 22.79
N ALA A 292 -17.79 0.89 23.14
CA ALA A 292 -18.33 1.23 24.46
C ALA A 292 -18.42 -0.07 25.27
N ALA A 293 -17.26 -0.53 25.75
CA ALA A 293 -17.13 -1.55 26.79
C ALA A 293 -16.14 -1.03 27.84
#